data_AF-A0A1I2I0D3-F1
#
_entry.id   AF-A0A1I2I0D3-F1
#
_cell.length_a   1.000
_cell.length_b   1.000
_cell.length_c   1.000
_cell.angle_alpha   90.00
_cell.angle_beta   90.00
_cell.angle_gamma   90.00
#
_symmetry.space_group_name_H-M   'P 1'
#
loop_
_entity.id
_entity.type
_entity.pdbx_description
1 polymer ?
#
loop_
_entity_poly.entity_id
_entity_poly.type
_entity_poly.pdbx_seq_one_letter_code
_entity_poly.pdbx_strand_id
1 'polypeptide(L)'
;MSASVCELYPRTLHLWTKSDDKRLLQALKAGDNLLVLAETLQREYVSVVNRLNSLDLFAFDCGSEEWVEVMTLALGGAPLGAVVDWCNGAEARLPYAEIEASLVGDFRSEFELARDLRLDVTNFEAIADLTWLLAQPEAIMSGYAAAAEAVNNRFDVLTPATLKAQVLGLVPASAPWPLVLPVREATKRKRPQTKAFRGTKTYRRRRSSNSSAGHAKRKSNGRSSTGKRGYVRD
;
A
#
# COMPACT_ATOMS: atom_id res chain seq x y z
N MET A 1 13.62 35.67 8.19
CA MET A 1 12.65 35.12 7.22
C MET A 1 13.39 34.08 6.41
N SER A 2 13.39 32.82 6.87
CA SER A 2 14.05 31.72 6.16
C SER A 2 13.16 31.28 5.02
N ALA A 3 13.68 31.40 3.80
CA ALA A 3 13.06 30.82 2.63
C ALA A 3 13.02 29.29 2.84
N SER A 4 11.81 28.74 2.89
CA SER A 4 11.55 27.33 2.73
C SER A 4 12.11 26.90 1.37
N VAL A 5 13.28 26.26 1.41
CA VAL A 5 13.74 25.45 0.30
C VAL A 5 12.70 24.33 0.19
N CYS A 6 11.79 24.46 -0.77
CA CYS A 6 11.12 23.28 -1.31
C CYS A 6 12.24 22.39 -1.82
N GLU A 7 12.64 21.40 -1.02
CA GLU A 7 13.38 20.25 -1.52
C GLU A 7 12.49 19.65 -2.62
N LEU A 8 12.81 20.02 -3.86
CA LEU A 8 12.30 19.38 -5.04
C LEU A 8 12.84 17.96 -4.97
N TYR A 9 12.05 17.07 -4.38
CA TYR A 9 12.30 15.65 -4.40
C TYR A 9 12.68 15.25 -5.83
N PRO A 10 13.85 14.62 -6.04
CA PRO A 10 14.24 14.18 -7.35
C PRO A 10 13.15 13.23 -7.87
N ARG A 11 12.60 13.54 -9.04
CA ARG A 11 11.57 12.69 -9.66
C ARG A 11 12.16 11.30 -9.86
N THR A 12 11.68 10.33 -9.09
CA THR A 12 12.08 8.95 -9.28
C THR A 12 11.46 8.42 -10.57
N LEU A 13 12.29 7.79 -11.39
CA LEU A 13 11.80 7.15 -12.60
C LEU A 13 11.03 5.88 -12.17
N HIS A 14 9.85 5.64 -12.75
CA HIS A 14 9.08 4.41 -12.49
C HIS A 14 9.40 3.29 -13.48
N LEU A 15 9.84 3.63 -14.71
CA LEU A 15 10.13 2.65 -15.75
C LEU A 15 11.58 2.20 -15.67
N TRP A 16 11.83 0.89 -15.56
CA TRP A 16 13.18 0.33 -15.59
C TRP A 16 13.66 0.15 -17.03
N THR A 17 14.85 0.66 -17.33
CA THR A 17 15.48 0.48 -18.65
C THR A 17 16.52 -0.63 -18.61
N LYS A 18 16.84 -1.20 -19.78
CA LYS A 18 17.94 -2.18 -19.90
C LYS A 18 19.30 -1.61 -19.45
N SER A 19 19.49 -0.30 -19.56
CA SER A 19 20.69 0.37 -19.03
C SER A 19 20.71 0.41 -17.51
N ASP A 20 19.55 0.59 -16.87
CA ASP A 20 19.45 0.56 -15.41
C ASP A 20 19.75 -0.84 -14.88
N ASP A 21 19.21 -1.88 -15.52
CA ASP A 21 19.51 -3.27 -15.15
C ASP A 21 21.01 -3.58 -15.26
N LYS A 22 21.68 -3.08 -16.31
CA LYS A 22 23.14 -3.23 -16.45
C LYS A 22 23.90 -2.53 -15.33
N ARG A 23 23.50 -1.32 -14.94
CA ARG A 23 24.12 -0.57 -13.84
C ARG A 23 23.88 -1.24 -12.50
N LEU A 24 22.66 -1.72 -12.27
CA LEU A 24 22.28 -2.50 -11.09
C LEU A 24 23.18 -3.72 -10.92
N LEU A 25 23.32 -4.52 -11.99
CA LEU A 25 24.18 -5.72 -11.98
C LEU A 25 25.67 -5.39 -11.83
N GLN A 26 26.14 -4.23 -12.33
CA GLN A 26 27.51 -3.78 -12.14
C GLN A 26 27.77 -3.36 -10.69
N ALA A 27 26.84 -2.65 -10.07
CA ALA A 27 26.93 -2.21 -8.69
C ALA A 27 26.91 -3.39 -7.70
N LEU A 28 26.10 -4.42 -7.97
CA LEU A 28 26.12 -5.66 -7.19
C LEU A 28 27.51 -6.32 -7.19
N LYS A 29 28.18 -6.35 -8.34
CA LYS A 29 29.55 -6.90 -8.47
C LYS A 29 30.59 -6.01 -7.81
N ALA A 30 30.36 -4.71 -7.75
CA ALA A 30 31.24 -3.76 -7.06
C ALA A 30 31.10 -3.83 -5.53
N GLY A 31 30.03 -4.44 -5.02
CA GLY A 31 29.74 -4.52 -3.60
C GLY A 31 29.09 -3.25 -3.05
N ASP A 32 28.45 -2.45 -3.91
CA ASP A 32 27.76 -1.23 -3.48
C ASP A 32 26.58 -1.58 -2.56
N ASN A 33 26.35 -0.71 -1.57
CA ASN A 33 25.15 -0.80 -0.74
C ASN A 33 23.94 -0.19 -1.45
N LEU A 34 22.74 -0.51 -0.94
CA LEU A 34 21.48 -0.07 -1.53
C LEU A 34 21.36 1.46 -1.59
N LEU A 35 21.92 2.18 -0.61
CA LEU A 35 21.79 3.62 -0.51
C LEU A 35 22.49 4.32 -1.69
N VAL A 36 23.76 3.99 -1.89
CA VAL A 36 24.59 4.52 -3.00
C VAL A 36 23.98 4.15 -4.35
N LEU A 37 23.47 2.92 -4.47
CA LEU A 37 22.89 2.42 -5.71
C LEU A 37 21.58 3.12 -6.08
N ALA A 38 20.70 3.31 -5.11
CA ALA A 38 19.43 4.00 -5.30
C ALA A 38 19.63 5.46 -5.73
N GLU A 39 20.57 6.17 -5.10
CA GLU A 39 20.95 7.53 -5.50
C GLU A 39 21.51 7.57 -6.93
N THR A 40 22.43 6.66 -7.25
CA THR A 40 23.07 6.57 -8.57
C THR A 40 22.06 6.28 -9.69
N LEU A 41 21.07 5.45 -9.41
CA LEU A 41 20.00 5.10 -10.35
C LEU A 41 18.83 6.10 -10.33
N GLN A 42 18.82 7.05 -9.39
CA GLN A 42 17.69 7.95 -9.11
C GLN A 42 16.38 7.18 -8.91
N ARG A 43 16.42 6.14 -8.06
CA ARG A 43 15.29 5.25 -7.75
C ARG A 43 15.03 5.23 -6.24
N GLU A 44 13.79 4.89 -5.90
CA GLU A 44 13.44 4.53 -4.53
C GLU A 44 14.14 3.24 -4.10
N TYR A 45 14.62 3.18 -2.86
CA TYR A 45 15.34 2.01 -2.32
C TYR A 45 14.52 0.73 -2.42
N VAL A 46 13.23 0.79 -2.04
CA VAL A 46 12.31 -0.34 -2.15
C VAL A 46 12.11 -0.76 -3.62
N SER A 47 12.06 0.20 -4.55
CA SER A 47 11.94 -0.10 -5.99
C SER A 47 13.17 -0.85 -6.50
N VAL A 48 14.37 -0.52 -6.00
CA VAL A 48 15.61 -1.25 -6.31
C VAL A 48 15.53 -2.69 -5.79
N VAL A 49 15.13 -2.89 -4.53
CA VAL A 49 14.98 -4.26 -3.95
C VAL A 49 13.94 -5.08 -4.73
N ASN A 50 12.77 -4.50 -5.00
CA ASN A 50 11.73 -5.14 -5.80
C ASN A 50 12.20 -5.45 -7.23
N ARG A 51 13.07 -4.60 -7.80
CA ARG A 51 13.67 -4.88 -9.11
C ARG A 51 14.58 -6.09 -9.07
N LEU A 52 15.41 -6.24 -8.04
CA LEU A 52 16.27 -7.41 -7.88
C LEU A 52 15.45 -8.70 -7.80
N ASN A 53 14.34 -8.67 -7.04
CA ASN A 53 13.38 -9.77 -6.99
C ASN A 53 12.81 -10.06 -8.39
N SER A 54 12.38 -9.02 -9.14
CA SER A 54 11.86 -9.19 -10.50
C SER A 54 12.88 -9.67 -11.56
N LEU A 55 14.18 -9.60 -11.25
CA LEU A 55 15.26 -10.11 -12.09
C LEU A 55 15.67 -11.54 -11.70
N ASP A 56 14.89 -12.19 -10.83
CA ASP A 56 15.15 -13.51 -10.27
C ASP A 56 16.55 -13.62 -9.64
N LEU A 57 17.07 -12.50 -9.12
CA LEU A 57 18.36 -12.50 -8.42
C LEU A 57 18.23 -13.05 -7.02
N PHE A 58 17.06 -12.96 -6.41
CA PHE A 58 16.65 -13.70 -5.21
C PHE A 58 15.13 -13.55 -5.07
N ALA A 59 14.46 -14.55 -4.52
CA ALA A 59 13.01 -14.56 -4.37
C ALA A 59 12.64 -14.48 -2.89
N PHE A 60 11.70 -13.59 -2.57
CA PHE A 60 11.01 -13.55 -1.28
C PHE A 60 9.55 -13.17 -1.53
N ASP A 61 8.66 -13.68 -0.68
CA ASP A 61 7.26 -13.26 -0.67
C ASP A 61 7.11 -11.98 0.15
N CYS A 62 6.49 -10.94 -0.41
CA CYS A 62 6.21 -9.72 0.34
C CYS A 62 5.37 -10.04 1.59
N GLY A 63 5.84 -9.60 2.77
CA GLY A 63 5.18 -9.89 4.05
C GLY A 63 5.51 -11.27 4.64
N SER A 64 6.54 -11.95 4.16
CA SER A 64 7.15 -13.11 4.82
C SER A 64 8.16 -12.70 5.91
N GLU A 65 8.64 -13.65 6.70
CA GLU A 65 9.80 -13.46 7.60
C GLU A 65 11.07 -13.13 6.81
N GLU A 66 11.28 -13.81 5.68
CA GLU A 66 12.41 -13.57 4.77
C GLU A 66 12.40 -12.14 4.23
N TRP A 67 11.22 -11.60 3.93
CA TRP A 67 11.07 -10.20 3.53
C TRP A 67 11.54 -9.24 4.64
N VAL A 68 11.21 -9.49 5.90
CA VAL A 68 11.68 -8.67 7.03
C VAL A 68 13.19 -8.66 7.09
N GLU A 69 13.82 -9.83 6.99
CA GLU A 69 15.28 -9.95 7.04
C GLU A 69 15.96 -9.27 5.86
N VAL A 70 15.50 -9.55 4.63
CA VAL A 70 16.02 -8.94 3.40
C VAL A 70 15.92 -7.42 3.46
N MET A 71 14.75 -6.90 3.80
CA MET A 71 14.52 -5.45 3.84
C MET A 71 15.38 -4.80 4.93
N THR A 72 15.52 -5.45 6.09
CA THR A 72 16.37 -4.94 7.16
C THR A 72 17.85 -4.94 6.75
N LEU A 73 18.35 -6.02 6.16
CA LEU A 73 19.74 -6.06 5.72
C LEU A 73 20.01 -5.04 4.62
N ALA A 74 19.15 -4.99 3.60
CA ALA A 74 19.34 -4.12 2.45
C ALA A 74 19.24 -2.63 2.81
N LEU A 75 18.23 -2.24 3.60
CA LEU A 75 18.02 -0.84 4.01
C LEU A 75 18.89 -0.45 5.20
N GLY A 76 19.32 -1.41 6.01
CA GLY A 76 20.31 -1.24 7.08
C GLY A 76 21.72 -0.97 6.56
N GLY A 77 21.94 -1.03 5.24
CA GLY A 77 23.20 -0.61 4.61
C GLY A 77 24.18 -1.75 4.31
N ALA A 78 23.75 -3.01 4.45
CA ALA A 78 24.59 -4.14 4.06
C ALA A 78 24.93 -4.10 2.55
N PRO A 79 26.08 -4.63 2.14
CA PRO A 79 26.43 -4.79 0.74
C PRO A 79 25.37 -5.64 0.02
N LEU A 80 24.77 -5.11 -1.03
CA LEU A 80 23.60 -5.73 -1.65
C LEU A 80 23.93 -7.08 -2.30
N GLY A 81 25.16 -7.23 -2.81
CA GLY A 81 25.68 -8.51 -3.28
C GLY A 81 25.73 -9.58 -2.19
N ALA A 82 26.13 -9.22 -0.96
CA ALA A 82 26.14 -10.15 0.17
C ALA A 82 24.73 -10.58 0.58
N VAL A 83 23.75 -9.66 0.54
CA VAL A 83 22.34 -9.96 0.79
C VAL A 83 21.81 -10.95 -0.27
N VAL A 84 22.09 -10.70 -1.54
CA VAL A 84 21.71 -11.57 -2.66
C VAL A 84 22.32 -12.97 -2.51
N ASP A 85 23.64 -13.06 -2.26
CA ASP A 85 24.35 -14.32 -2.09
C ASP A 85 23.84 -15.11 -0.88
N TRP A 86 23.48 -14.40 0.19
CA TRP A 86 22.89 -15.01 1.37
C TRP A 86 21.52 -15.64 1.06
N CYS A 87 20.64 -14.89 0.38
CA CYS A 87 19.31 -15.35 -0.03
C CYS A 87 19.36 -16.56 -0.97
N ASN A 88 20.33 -16.58 -1.89
CA ASN A 88 20.50 -17.68 -2.84
C ASN A 88 21.20 -18.91 -2.24
N GLY A 89 21.67 -18.85 -1.00
CA GLY A 89 22.44 -19.93 -0.40
C GLY A 89 23.77 -20.19 -1.12
N ALA A 90 24.42 -19.15 -1.63
CA ALA A 90 25.70 -19.29 -2.33
C ALA A 90 26.78 -19.92 -1.43
N GLU A 91 27.61 -20.82 -1.98
CA GLU A 91 28.65 -21.52 -1.21
C GLU A 91 29.70 -20.58 -0.61
N ALA A 92 29.99 -19.47 -1.30
CA ALA A 92 30.95 -18.46 -0.88
C ALA A 92 30.31 -17.29 -0.11
N ARG A 93 29.07 -17.44 0.37
CA ARG A 93 28.37 -16.36 1.08
C ARG A 93 29.07 -16.00 2.39
N LEU A 94 29.04 -14.72 2.73
CA LEU A 94 29.45 -14.26 4.05
C LEU A 94 28.53 -14.87 5.13
N PRO A 95 29.06 -15.23 6.30
CA PRO A 95 28.24 -15.60 7.45
C PRO A 95 27.27 -14.47 7.82
N TYR A 96 26.06 -14.84 8.24
CA TYR A 96 25.02 -13.86 8.60
C TYR A 96 25.51 -12.82 9.60
N ALA A 97 26.24 -13.25 10.63
CA ALA A 97 26.79 -12.36 11.66
C ALA A 97 27.75 -11.29 11.10
N GLU A 98 28.47 -11.59 10.01
CA GLU A 98 29.35 -10.62 9.35
C GLU A 98 28.55 -9.61 8.53
N ILE A 99 27.46 -10.04 7.91
CA ILE A 99 26.53 -9.14 7.21
C ILE A 99 25.84 -8.24 8.23
N GLU A 100 25.37 -8.78 9.35
CA GLU A 100 24.74 -8.03 10.43
C GLU A 100 25.70 -7.01 11.05
N ALA A 101 26.98 -7.35 11.21
CA ALA A 101 27.99 -6.41 11.70
C ALA A 101 28.24 -5.22 10.76
N SER A 102 27.83 -5.31 9.48
CA SER A 102 27.95 -4.22 8.51
C SER A 102 26.76 -3.25 8.53
N LEU A 103 25.72 -3.52 9.33
CA LEU A 103 24.54 -2.69 9.40
C LEU A 103 24.83 -1.35 10.09
N VAL A 104 24.30 -0.29 9.51
CA VAL A 104 24.26 1.07 10.05
C VAL A 104 22.96 1.30 10.84
N GLY A 105 21.90 0.55 10.52
CA GLY A 105 20.63 0.58 11.23
C GLY A 105 19.96 -0.80 11.25
N ASP A 106 19.29 -1.11 12.36
CA ASP A 106 18.44 -2.30 12.50
C ASP A 106 16.98 -1.85 12.47
N PHE A 107 16.25 -2.30 11.45
CA PHE A 107 14.85 -1.95 11.20
C PHE A 107 13.92 -3.15 11.35
N ARG A 108 14.38 -4.25 12.00
CA ARG A 108 13.56 -5.47 12.15
C ARG A 108 12.23 -5.17 12.78
N SER A 109 12.18 -4.39 13.85
CA SER A 109 10.94 -4.05 14.54
C SER A 109 9.93 -3.35 13.64
N GLU A 110 10.39 -2.44 12.78
CA GLU A 110 9.58 -1.69 11.83
C GLU A 110 8.98 -2.63 10.79
N PHE A 111 9.81 -3.50 10.23
CA PHE A 111 9.37 -4.47 9.22
C PHE A 111 8.50 -5.59 9.80
N GLU A 112 8.73 -6.02 11.04
CA GLU A 112 7.85 -6.93 11.78
C GLU A 112 6.46 -6.30 11.98
N LEU A 113 6.39 -5.03 12.40
CA LEU A 113 5.12 -4.31 12.52
C LEU A 113 4.42 -4.20 11.16
N ALA A 114 5.17 -3.87 10.10
CA ALA A 114 4.64 -3.81 8.75
C ALA A 114 4.10 -5.17 8.28
N ARG A 115 4.80 -6.27 8.59
CA ARG A 115 4.38 -7.64 8.29
C ARG A 115 3.08 -7.98 9.00
N ASP A 116 3.03 -7.77 10.31
CA ASP A 116 1.91 -8.15 11.16
C ASP A 116 0.61 -7.42 10.77
N LEU A 117 0.74 -6.15 10.37
CA LEU A 117 -0.40 -5.32 9.93
C LEU A 117 -0.61 -5.31 8.41
N ARG A 118 0.21 -6.05 7.65
CA ARG A 118 0.21 -6.09 6.18
C ARG A 118 0.30 -4.70 5.54
N LEU A 119 1.21 -3.87 6.05
CA LEU A 119 1.48 -2.52 5.54
C LEU A 119 2.35 -2.61 4.29
N ASP A 120 1.96 -1.86 3.26
CA ASP A 120 2.78 -1.67 2.06
C ASP A 120 3.83 -0.57 2.32
N VAL A 121 5.11 -0.98 2.33
CA VAL A 121 6.26 -0.09 2.55
C VAL A 121 6.81 0.32 1.20
N THR A 122 6.40 1.49 0.71
CA THR A 122 6.68 1.92 -0.66
C THR A 122 7.99 2.70 -0.84
N ASN A 123 8.50 3.32 0.23
CA ASN A 123 9.68 4.18 0.21
C ASN A 123 10.40 4.16 1.57
N PHE A 124 11.55 4.84 1.66
CA PHE A 124 12.32 4.91 2.91
C PHE A 124 11.66 5.79 3.97
N GLU A 125 10.92 6.82 3.57
CA GLU A 125 10.18 7.68 4.51
C GLU A 125 9.14 6.89 5.32
N ALA A 126 8.58 5.83 4.74
CA ALA A 126 7.67 4.92 5.44
C ALA A 126 8.32 4.26 6.67
N ILE A 127 9.64 4.12 6.72
CA ILE A 127 10.35 3.64 7.92
C ILE A 127 10.18 4.64 9.07
N ALA A 128 10.29 5.94 8.81
CA ALA A 128 10.10 6.96 9.86
C ALA A 128 8.67 6.94 10.43
N ASP A 129 7.68 6.62 9.60
CA ASP A 129 6.31 6.41 10.06
C ASP A 129 6.16 5.14 10.90
N LEU A 130 6.82 4.04 10.52
CA LEU A 130 6.86 2.79 11.32
C LEU A 130 7.55 3.00 12.66
N THR A 131 8.70 3.67 12.68
CA THR A 131 9.42 4.02 13.93
C THR A 131 8.52 4.89 14.82
N TRP A 132 7.78 5.85 14.26
CA TRP A 132 6.82 6.64 15.03
C TRP A 132 5.68 5.78 15.61
N LEU A 133 5.17 4.81 14.83
CA LEU A 133 4.12 3.89 15.27
C LEU A 133 4.61 2.97 16.40
N LEU A 134 5.85 2.50 16.34
CA LEU A 134 6.46 1.70 17.41
C LEU A 134 6.71 2.49 18.69
N ALA A 135 6.94 3.79 18.57
CA ALA A 135 7.15 4.67 19.72
C ALA A 135 5.86 5.00 20.50
N GLN A 136 4.68 4.56 20.02
CA GLN A 136 3.42 4.85 20.70
C GLN A 136 3.24 3.98 21.96
N PRO A 137 2.51 4.48 22.98
CA PRO A 137 2.13 3.66 24.13
C PRO A 137 1.33 2.42 23.72
N GLU A 138 1.49 1.33 24.47
CA GLU A 138 0.80 0.05 24.24
C GLU A 138 -0.72 0.19 24.12
N ALA A 139 -1.33 1.09 24.90
CA ALA A 139 -2.75 1.39 24.83
C ALA A 139 -3.19 1.86 23.43
N ILE A 140 -2.35 2.62 22.73
CA ILE A 140 -2.59 3.04 21.33
C ILE A 140 -2.29 1.89 20.37
N MET A 141 -1.16 1.20 20.56
CA MET A 141 -0.75 0.09 19.69
C MET A 141 -1.80 -1.03 19.64
N SER A 142 -2.49 -1.30 20.75
CA SER A 142 -3.59 -2.28 20.81
C SER A 142 -4.74 -1.97 19.83
N GLY A 143 -4.87 -0.71 19.41
CA GLY A 143 -5.87 -0.26 18.43
C GLY A 143 -5.43 -0.36 16.97
N TYR A 144 -4.18 -0.73 16.67
CA TYR A 144 -3.65 -0.72 15.31
C TYR A 144 -4.37 -1.67 14.36
N ALA A 145 -4.74 -2.87 14.80
CA ALA A 145 -5.49 -3.81 13.96
C ALA A 145 -6.84 -3.21 13.50
N ALA A 146 -7.58 -2.59 14.43
CA ALA A 146 -8.85 -1.93 14.10
C ALA A 146 -8.65 -0.71 13.20
N ALA A 147 -7.56 0.05 13.40
CA ALA A 147 -7.23 1.20 12.57
C ALA A 147 -6.85 0.77 11.14
N ALA A 148 -6.05 -0.28 11.01
CA ALA A 148 -5.67 -0.91 9.75
C ALA A 148 -6.90 -1.40 8.98
N GLU A 149 -7.83 -2.09 9.65
CA GLU A 149 -9.09 -2.52 9.04
C GLU A 149 -9.92 -1.33 8.54
N ALA A 150 -10.02 -0.26 9.34
CA ALA A 150 -10.73 0.95 8.94
C ALA A 150 -10.09 1.66 7.74
N VAL A 151 -8.77 1.57 7.58
CA VAL A 151 -8.06 2.09 6.39
C VAL A 151 -8.31 1.18 5.18
N ASN A 152 -8.14 -0.14 5.32
CA ASN A 152 -8.40 -1.10 4.24
C ASN A 152 -9.84 -1.04 3.70
N ASN A 153 -10.82 -0.72 4.56
CA ASN A 153 -12.20 -0.54 4.12
C ASN A 153 -12.43 0.74 3.30
N ARG A 154 -11.49 1.69 3.29
CA ARG A 154 -11.62 2.99 2.62
C ARG A 154 -10.62 3.21 1.49
N PHE A 155 -9.44 2.60 1.57
CA PHE A 155 -8.34 2.79 0.64
C PHE A 155 -7.93 1.45 0.06
N ASP A 156 -7.48 1.47 -1.20
CA ASP A 156 -7.03 0.28 -1.91
C ASP A 156 -5.70 -0.26 -1.34
N VAL A 157 -4.91 0.59 -0.69
CA VAL A 157 -3.59 0.26 -0.15
C VAL A 157 -3.45 0.84 1.25
N LEU A 158 -3.04 -0.01 2.18
CA LEU A 158 -2.68 0.36 3.55
C LEU A 158 -1.17 0.58 3.63
N THR A 159 -0.75 1.84 3.82
CA THR A 159 0.66 2.22 4.02
C THR A 159 0.88 2.72 5.46
N PRO A 160 2.13 2.73 5.97
CA PRO A 160 2.44 3.28 7.29
C PRO A 160 1.93 4.71 7.51
N ALA A 161 2.04 5.57 6.49
CA ALA A 161 1.52 6.93 6.52
C ALA A 161 -0.01 6.98 6.72
N THR A 162 -0.76 6.13 6.01
CA THR A 162 -2.23 6.09 6.14
C THR A 162 -2.69 5.54 7.49
N LEU A 163 -1.98 4.54 8.03
CA LEU A 163 -2.24 4.04 9.39
C LEU A 163 -1.96 5.11 10.43
N LYS A 164 -0.81 5.78 10.34
CA LYS A 164 -0.44 6.90 11.22
C LYS A 164 -1.47 8.02 11.16
N ALA A 165 -1.90 8.43 9.97
CA ALA A 165 -2.96 9.43 9.81
C ALA A 165 -4.27 8.97 10.45
N GLN A 166 -4.63 7.69 10.35
CA GLN A 166 -5.83 7.14 10.97
C GLN A 166 -5.74 7.16 12.49
N VAL A 167 -4.61 6.73 13.07
CA VAL A 167 -4.35 6.76 14.51
C VAL A 167 -4.41 8.19 15.06
N LEU A 168 -3.92 9.16 14.30
CA LEU A 168 -3.98 10.58 14.66
C LEU A 168 -5.36 11.22 14.42
N GLY A 169 -6.32 10.51 13.84
CA GLY A 169 -7.64 11.04 13.51
C GLY A 169 -7.65 12.09 12.39
N LEU A 170 -6.62 12.09 11.54
CA LEU A 170 -6.44 13.08 10.46
C LEU A 170 -7.09 12.65 9.13
N VAL A 171 -7.56 11.42 9.01
CA VAL A 171 -8.24 10.92 7.80
C VAL A 171 -9.65 11.51 7.72
N PRO A 172 -10.09 12.03 6.55
CA PRO A 172 -11.42 12.60 6.40
C PRO A 172 -12.51 11.61 6.86
N ALA A 173 -13.33 12.07 7.80
CA ALA A 173 -14.20 11.22 8.60
C ALA A 173 -15.41 10.69 7.81
N SER A 174 -15.69 9.39 7.99
CA SER A 174 -17.05 8.86 7.91
C SER A 174 -17.37 7.87 9.05
N ALA A 175 -16.71 7.98 10.20
CA ALA A 175 -17.18 7.41 11.47
C ALA A 175 -16.41 8.02 12.66
N PRO A 176 -17.08 8.31 13.80
CA PRO A 176 -16.38 8.67 15.03
C PRO A 176 -15.65 7.44 15.59
N TRP A 177 -14.34 7.57 15.78
CA TRP A 177 -13.53 6.62 16.54
C TRP A 177 -14.00 6.55 17.99
N PRO A 178 -14.01 5.38 18.66
CA PRO A 178 -14.26 5.32 20.09
C PRO A 178 -12.99 5.74 20.82
N LEU A 179 -12.75 7.04 20.92
CA LEU A 179 -11.96 7.56 22.03
C LEU A 179 -12.83 7.37 23.28
N VAL A 180 -12.51 6.36 24.08
CA VAL A 180 -12.95 6.26 25.48
C VAL A 180 -12.31 7.42 26.24
N LEU A 181 -12.90 8.61 26.08
CA LEU A 181 -12.77 9.70 27.02
C LEU A 181 -13.97 9.62 27.96
N PRO A 182 -13.81 9.91 29.27
CA PRO A 182 -14.90 9.82 30.21
C PRO A 182 -16.04 10.73 29.74
N VAL A 183 -17.21 10.12 29.58
CA VAL A 183 -18.46 10.75 29.16
C VAL A 183 -18.76 11.93 30.09
N ARG A 184 -18.48 13.16 29.64
CA ARG A 184 -19.15 14.33 30.19
C ARG A 184 -20.57 14.31 29.65
N GLU A 185 -21.51 13.97 30.52
CA GLU A 185 -22.94 14.06 30.27
C GLU A 185 -23.29 15.36 29.55
N ALA A 186 -23.77 15.22 28.31
CA ALA A 186 -24.33 16.33 27.56
C ALA A 186 -25.59 16.80 28.30
N THR A 187 -25.47 17.93 28.99
CA THR A 187 -26.62 18.65 29.56
C THR A 187 -27.58 18.99 28.42
N LYS A 188 -28.76 18.34 28.46
CA LYS A 188 -29.88 18.52 27.54
C LYS A 188 -30.27 20.00 27.48
N ARG A 189 -29.78 20.75 26.48
CA ARG A 189 -30.33 22.06 26.12
C ARG A 189 -31.66 21.86 25.40
N LYS A 190 -32.76 22.14 26.11
CA LYS A 190 -34.13 22.21 25.60
C LYS A 190 -34.22 23.22 24.43
N ARG A 191 -34.66 22.76 23.26
CA ARG A 191 -35.17 23.65 22.19
C ARG A 191 -36.59 24.11 22.55
N PRO A 192 -36.92 25.41 22.43
CA PRO A 192 -38.31 25.86 22.58
C PRO A 192 -39.13 25.51 21.33
N GLN A 193 -40.34 24.97 21.57
CA GLN A 193 -41.36 24.70 20.57
C GLN A 193 -41.94 26.02 20.02
N THR A 194 -41.98 26.19 18.70
CA THR A 194 -42.87 27.14 18.04
C THR A 194 -44.11 26.42 17.51
N LYS A 195 -45.28 26.81 18.04
CA LYS A 195 -46.59 26.34 17.61
C LYS A 195 -47.08 27.15 16.40
N ALA A 196 -47.54 26.40 15.39
CA ALA A 196 -48.74 26.58 14.55
C ALA A 196 -49.11 27.96 13.97
N PHE A 197 -49.29 28.00 12.64
CA PHE A 197 -50.44 28.67 12.04
C PHE A 197 -51.02 27.83 10.88
N ARG A 198 -52.34 27.58 10.96
CA ARG A 198 -53.17 26.84 9.99
C ARG A 198 -53.55 27.77 8.83
N GLY A 199 -53.58 27.22 7.61
CA GLY A 199 -54.27 27.80 6.45
C GLY A 199 -54.76 26.68 5.52
N THR A 200 -56.05 26.66 5.26
CA THR A 200 -56.84 25.58 4.63
C THR A 200 -57.16 25.80 3.15
N LYS A 201 -57.30 24.68 2.40
CA LYS A 201 -57.98 24.47 1.08
C LYS A 201 -57.22 25.02 -0.16
N THR A 202 -57.13 24.34 -1.31
CA THR A 202 -58.16 23.64 -2.10
C THR A 202 -57.62 22.54 -3.03
N TYR A 203 -58.54 21.64 -3.36
CA TYR A 203 -58.52 20.45 -4.23
C TYR A 203 -58.20 20.73 -5.71
N ARG A 204 -57.35 19.92 -6.36
CA ARG A 204 -57.51 19.55 -7.78
C ARG A 204 -56.91 18.18 -8.08
N ARG A 205 -57.75 17.29 -8.60
CA ARG A 205 -57.50 15.90 -8.98
C ARG A 205 -57.65 15.78 -10.51
N ARG A 206 -56.94 14.79 -11.10
CA ARG A 206 -56.97 14.27 -12.50
C ARG A 206 -56.02 15.02 -13.47
N ARG A 207 -55.26 14.32 -14.33
CA ARG A 207 -55.64 13.19 -15.19
C ARG A 207 -54.44 12.28 -15.54
N SER A 208 -54.73 10.99 -15.66
CA SER A 208 -53.92 9.93 -16.25
C SER A 208 -53.83 10.06 -17.79
N SER A 209 -52.76 9.52 -18.36
CA SER A 209 -52.76 9.00 -19.74
C SER A 209 -51.79 7.82 -19.85
N ASN A 210 -52.39 6.63 -19.99
CA ASN A 210 -51.80 5.41 -20.53
C ASN A 210 -51.64 5.54 -22.06
N SER A 211 -50.59 4.92 -22.59
CA SER A 211 -50.52 4.25 -23.89
C SER A 211 -49.33 3.26 -23.77
N SER A 212 -49.49 1.94 -23.69
CA SER A 212 -50.02 0.98 -24.69
C SER A 212 -49.45 1.25 -26.08
N ALA A 213 -48.92 0.35 -26.88
CA ALA A 213 -48.64 -1.09 -26.85
C ALA A 213 -47.78 -1.35 -28.09
N GLY A 214 -47.00 -2.43 -28.11
CA GLY A 214 -46.21 -2.77 -29.30
C GLY A 214 -45.53 -4.13 -29.23
N HIS A 215 -46.33 -5.19 -29.23
CA HIS A 215 -45.91 -6.56 -29.47
C HIS A 215 -45.11 -6.72 -30.78
N ALA A 216 -44.08 -7.57 -30.78
CA ALA A 216 -44.01 -8.72 -31.68
C ALA A 216 -42.88 -9.70 -31.29
N LYS A 217 -43.27 -10.86 -30.75
CA LYS A 217 -42.48 -12.11 -30.84
C LYS A 217 -42.53 -12.59 -32.29
N ARG A 218 -41.39 -12.99 -32.87
CA ARG A 218 -41.37 -14.02 -33.91
C ARG A 218 -40.11 -14.89 -33.81
N LYS A 219 -40.36 -16.19 -33.60
CA LYS A 219 -39.45 -17.32 -33.73
C LYS A 219 -39.03 -17.49 -35.20
N SER A 220 -37.83 -18.00 -35.44
CA SER A 220 -37.65 -19.14 -36.35
C SER A 220 -36.27 -19.78 -36.20
N ASN A 221 -36.31 -21.10 -35.99
CA ASN A 221 -35.22 -22.07 -36.09
C ASN A 221 -34.54 -22.06 -37.45
N GLY A 222 -33.30 -22.55 -37.52
CA GLY A 222 -32.80 -23.17 -38.75
C GLY A 222 -31.30 -23.45 -38.81
N ARG A 223 -30.95 -24.73 -38.56
CA ARG A 223 -29.93 -25.59 -39.22
C ARG A 223 -28.50 -25.05 -39.41
N SER A 224 -27.46 -25.69 -38.86
CA SER A 224 -26.86 -26.98 -39.29
C SER A 224 -26.25 -26.95 -40.71
N SER A 225 -24.92 -26.93 -40.76
CA SER A 225 -24.07 -27.68 -41.71
C SER A 225 -22.63 -27.67 -41.17
N THR A 226 -22.08 -28.74 -40.58
CA THR A 226 -21.37 -29.87 -41.22
C THR A 226 -20.34 -29.49 -42.30
N GLY A 227 -19.09 -29.92 -42.04
CA GLY A 227 -18.06 -30.23 -43.03
C GLY A 227 -16.97 -29.16 -43.13
N LYS A 228 -15.68 -29.49 -43.25
CA LYS A 228 -14.95 -30.75 -43.41
C LYS A 228 -13.47 -30.43 -43.11
N ARG A 229 -12.76 -31.44 -42.59
CA ARG A 229 -11.40 -31.91 -42.94
C ARG A 229 -10.67 -30.97 -43.93
N GLY A 230 -9.54 -30.36 -43.58
CA GLY A 230 -8.29 -31.01 -43.21
C GLY A 230 -7.41 -31.14 -44.46
N TYR A 231 -6.17 -30.65 -44.42
CA TYR A 231 -5.04 -31.23 -45.14
C TYR A 231 -3.74 -30.86 -44.44
N VAL A 232 -3.00 -31.92 -44.11
CA VAL A 232 -1.58 -31.98 -43.78
C VAL A 232 -0.78 -31.83 -45.07
N ARG A 233 0.49 -31.39 -44.93
CA ARG A 233 1.69 -31.58 -45.78
C ARG A 233 2.30 -30.25 -46.23
N ASP A 234 3.60 -30.00 -46.08
CA ASP A 234 4.75 -30.80 -45.63
C ASP A 234 5.66 -29.91 -44.77
#